data_AF-A0A9X2IG34-F1
#
_entry.id   AF-A0A9X2IG34-F1
#
_cell.length_a   1.000
_cell.length_b   1.000
_cell.length_c   1.000
_cell.angle_alpha   90.00
_cell.angle_beta   90.00
_cell.angle_gamma   90.00
#
_symmetry.space_group_name_H-M   'P 1'
#
loop_
_entity.id
_entity.type
_entity.pdbx_description
1 polymer ?
#
loop_
_entity_poly.entity_id
_entity_poly.type
_entity_poly.pdbx_seq_one_letter_code
_entity_poly.pdbx_strand_id
1 'polypeptide(L)'
;MLGLPAASAGLLLLVGVVAAGGLLLVVRRDLAARAAGRRAEFRRGLSLYLDLVVMSVEAGRGHAEALPVAARVGEGWVFAELQAAVASARVFGISTWRSLGEVGERLGVSELADLETSMSLAQDEGGRVRDSLVSRAQTMRDARAADIQARASRDTDAMRNTLVLMSLLAAAYVITARLLFLFTA
;
A
#
# COMPACT_ATOMS: atom_id res chain seq x y z
N MET A 1 -43.58 -7.54 -38.07
CA MET A 1 -43.58 -6.69 -36.86
C MET A 1 -43.16 -7.49 -35.61
N LEU A 2 -42.03 -8.22 -35.63
CA LEU A 2 -41.62 -9.10 -34.50
C LEU A 2 -40.10 -9.07 -34.19
N GLY A 3 -39.34 -8.11 -34.72
CA GLY A 3 -37.89 -7.99 -34.50
C GLY A 3 -37.45 -6.87 -33.54
N LEU A 4 -38.36 -5.99 -33.12
CA LEU A 4 -38.05 -4.77 -32.37
C LEU A 4 -37.69 -4.96 -30.88
N PRO A 5 -38.22 -5.95 -30.11
CA PRO A 5 -37.85 -6.09 -28.69
C PRO A 5 -36.49 -6.74 -28.48
N ALA A 6 -35.99 -7.50 -29.46
CA ALA A 6 -34.68 -8.16 -29.36
C ALA A 6 -33.52 -7.15 -29.50
N ALA A 7 -33.68 -6.13 -30.35
CA ALA A 7 -32.67 -5.09 -30.55
C ALA A 7 -32.52 -4.17 -29.33
N SER A 8 -33.64 -3.78 -28.69
CA SER A 8 -33.62 -2.97 -27.47
C SER A 8 -33.13 -3.76 -26.25
N ALA A 9 -33.48 -5.05 -26.14
CA ALA A 9 -32.95 -5.93 -25.09
C ALA A 9 -31.43 -6.12 -25.20
N GLY A 10 -30.90 -6.30 -26.42
CA GLY A 10 -29.46 -6.39 -26.67
C GLY A 10 -28.71 -5.10 -26.30
N LEU A 11 -29.30 -3.95 -26.60
CA LEU A 11 -28.72 -2.65 -26.26
C LEU A 11 -28.70 -2.40 -24.74
N LEU A 12 -29.77 -2.74 -24.03
CA LEU A 12 -29.84 -2.63 -22.56
C LEU A 12 -28.83 -3.56 -21.87
N LEU A 13 -28.65 -4.78 -22.40
CA LEU A 13 -27.62 -5.70 -21.93
C LEU A 13 -26.21 -5.13 -22.14
N LEU A 14 -25.94 -4.55 -23.32
CA LEU A 14 -24.63 -4.00 -23.62
C LEU A 14 -24.29 -2.79 -22.73
N VAL A 15 -25.26 -1.90 -22.48
CA VAL A 15 -25.12 -0.79 -21.53
C VAL A 15 -24.89 -1.30 -20.11
N GLY A 16 -25.64 -2.32 -19.69
CA GLY A 16 -25.46 -2.97 -18.38
C GLY A 16 -24.06 -3.56 -18.21
N VAL A 17 -23.54 -4.24 -19.23
CA VAL A 17 -22.20 -4.84 -19.22
C VAL A 17 -21.11 -3.76 -19.17
N VAL A 18 -21.24 -2.69 -19.96
CA VAL A 18 -20.28 -1.58 -19.95
C VAL A 18 -20.29 -0.84 -18.61
N ALA A 19 -21.47 -0.58 -18.03
CA ALA A 19 -21.60 0.05 -16.73
C ALA A 19 -21.02 -0.85 -15.61
N ALA A 20 -21.31 -2.15 -15.63
CA ALA A 20 -20.75 -3.11 -14.69
C ALA A 20 -19.22 -3.21 -14.82
N GLY A 21 -18.70 -3.26 -16.04
CA GLY A 21 -17.26 -3.24 -16.31
C GLY A 21 -16.58 -1.96 -15.80
N GLY A 22 -17.21 -0.81 -16.01
CA GLY A 22 -16.75 0.47 -15.47
C GLY A 22 -16.70 0.49 -13.95
N LEU A 23 -17.76 0.02 -13.27
CA LEU A 23 -17.82 -0.05 -11.82
C LEU A 23 -16.73 -0.98 -11.24
N LEU A 24 -16.53 -2.15 -11.84
CA LEU A 24 -15.48 -3.09 -11.41
C LEU A 24 -14.08 -2.47 -11.52
N LEU A 25 -13.80 -1.72 -12.59
CA LEU A 25 -12.52 -1.03 -12.75
C LEU A 25 -12.30 0.04 -11.67
N VAL A 26 -13.34 0.83 -11.35
CA VAL A 26 -13.28 1.84 -10.29
C VAL A 26 -13.02 1.19 -8.93
N VAL A 27 -13.77 0.16 -8.57
CA VAL A 27 -13.60 -0.57 -7.31
C VAL A 27 -12.20 -1.17 -7.22
N ARG A 28 -11.71 -1.80 -8.31
CA ARG A 28 -10.35 -2.35 -8.33
C ARG A 28 -9.28 -1.28 -8.12
N ARG A 29 -9.43 -0.10 -8.72
CA ARG A 29 -8.47 1.00 -8.55
C ARG A 29 -8.50 1.59 -7.15
N ASP A 30 -9.69 1.79 -6.59
CA ASP A 30 -9.84 2.28 -5.22
C ASP A 30 -9.22 1.30 -4.21
N LEU A 31 -9.47 -0.01 -4.37
CA LEU A 31 -8.82 -1.04 -3.56
C LEU A 31 -7.29 -1.01 -3.68
N ALA A 32 -6.77 -0.87 -4.89
CA ALA A 32 -5.32 -0.77 -5.12
C ALA A 32 -4.71 0.49 -4.48
N ALA A 33 -5.40 1.63 -4.57
CA ALA A 33 -4.97 2.89 -3.96
C ALA A 33 -4.96 2.78 -2.42
N ARG A 34 -6.00 2.21 -1.83
CA ARG A 34 -6.07 1.96 -0.38
C ARG A 34 -4.97 1.02 0.10
N ALA A 35 -4.67 -0.04 -0.66
CA ALA A 35 -3.57 -0.96 -0.36
C ALA A 35 -2.21 -0.24 -0.41
N ALA A 36 -1.99 0.59 -1.43
CA ALA A 36 -0.78 1.41 -1.53
C ALA A 36 -0.65 2.41 -0.35
N GLY A 37 -1.77 3.03 0.05
CA GLY A 37 -1.83 3.91 1.22
C GLY A 37 -1.45 3.20 2.52
N ARG A 38 -2.02 2.01 2.77
CA ARG A 38 -1.66 1.18 3.94
C ARG A 38 -0.19 0.77 3.94
N ARG A 39 0.37 0.38 2.80
CA ARG A 39 1.82 0.09 2.68
C ARG A 39 2.68 1.32 2.95
N ALA A 40 2.26 2.52 2.52
CA ALA A 40 2.98 3.76 2.78
C ALA A 40 2.91 4.20 4.25
N GLU A 41 1.78 3.95 4.92
CA GLU A 41 1.64 4.16 6.36
C GLU A 41 2.51 3.19 7.15
N PHE A 42 2.50 1.91 6.78
CA PHE A 42 3.37 0.90 7.39
C PHE A 42 4.85 1.29 7.29
N ARG A 43 5.32 1.71 6.11
CA ARG A 43 6.72 2.15 5.92
C ARG A 43 7.10 3.36 6.78
N ARG A 44 6.18 4.29 6.98
CA ARG A 44 6.38 5.42 7.90
C ARG A 44 6.50 4.95 9.36
N GLY A 45 5.58 4.09 9.80
CA GLY A 45 5.62 3.53 11.16
C GLY A 45 6.86 2.65 11.40
N LEU A 46 7.28 1.88 10.39
CA LEU A 46 8.51 1.09 10.44
C LEU A 46 9.74 1.97 10.64
N SER A 47 9.84 3.13 9.97
CA SER A 47 10.94 4.06 10.23
C SER A 47 10.97 4.53 11.66
N LEU A 48 9.80 4.94 12.20
CA LEU A 48 9.72 5.41 13.58
C LEU A 48 10.11 4.30 14.56
N TYR A 49 9.65 3.09 14.30
CA TYR A 49 10.06 1.92 15.06
C TYR A 49 11.58 1.70 15.02
N LEU A 50 12.21 1.76 13.85
CA LEU A 50 13.66 1.60 13.73
C LEU A 50 14.45 2.72 14.41
N ASP A 51 13.96 3.96 14.36
CA ASP A 51 14.57 5.08 15.10
C ASP A 51 14.52 4.81 16.61
N LEU A 52 13.40 4.29 17.13
CA LEU A 52 13.28 3.89 18.53
C LEU A 52 14.19 2.70 18.88
N VAL A 53 14.35 1.74 17.96
CA VAL A 53 15.30 0.63 18.13
C VAL A 53 16.72 1.18 18.25
N VAL A 54 17.14 2.10 17.38
CA VAL A 54 18.46 2.73 17.45
C VAL A 54 18.65 3.45 18.78
N MET A 55 17.69 4.28 19.21
CA MET A 55 17.74 4.96 20.51
C MET A 55 17.84 3.98 21.68
N SER A 56 17.16 2.83 21.59
CA SER A 56 17.19 1.81 22.64
C SER A 56 18.54 1.06 22.71
N VAL A 57 19.21 0.87 21.57
CA VAL A 57 20.55 0.30 21.50
C VAL A 57 21.58 1.30 22.04
N GLU A 58 21.45 2.58 21.74
CA GLU A 58 22.30 3.65 22.29
C GLU A 58 22.19 3.77 23.81
N ALA A 59 21.03 3.43 24.38
CA ALA A 59 20.82 3.33 25.82
C ALA A 59 21.48 2.10 26.48
N GLY A 60 22.27 1.31 25.73
CA GLY A 60 23.01 0.16 26.23
C GLY A 60 22.24 -1.17 26.21
N ARG A 61 21.04 -1.22 25.60
CA ARG A 61 20.29 -2.49 25.47
C ARG A 61 20.83 -3.33 24.32
N GLY A 62 20.85 -4.65 24.49
CA GLY A 62 21.18 -5.58 23.42
C GLY A 62 20.15 -5.54 22.29
N HIS A 63 20.55 -5.88 21.06
CA HIS A 63 19.67 -5.80 19.88
C HIS A 63 18.41 -6.67 20.01
N ALA A 64 18.50 -7.82 20.68
CA ALA A 64 17.37 -8.72 20.93
C ALA A 64 16.34 -8.14 21.93
N GLU A 65 16.76 -7.23 22.80
CA GLU A 65 15.93 -6.58 23.81
C GLU A 65 15.40 -5.21 23.33
N ALA A 66 16.18 -4.52 22.51
CA ALA A 66 15.83 -3.26 21.85
C ALA A 66 14.54 -3.35 21.01
N LEU A 67 14.43 -4.40 20.18
CA LEU A 67 13.28 -4.65 19.30
C LEU A 67 11.93 -4.71 20.04
N PRO A 68 11.73 -5.60 21.04
CA PRO A 68 10.46 -5.67 21.77
C PRO A 68 10.17 -4.42 22.58
N VAL A 69 11.18 -3.72 23.09
CA VAL A 69 10.98 -2.45 23.83
C VAL A 69 10.48 -1.35 22.90
N ALA A 70 11.14 -1.14 21.76
CA ALA A 70 10.75 -0.15 20.78
C ALA A 70 9.33 -0.39 20.23
N ALA A 71 8.93 -1.66 20.07
CA ALA A 71 7.62 -2.01 19.54
C ALA A 71 6.48 -1.60 20.48
N ARG A 72 6.73 -1.59 21.80
CA ARG A 72 5.75 -1.24 22.84
C ARG A 72 5.56 0.26 23.05
N VAL A 73 6.50 1.08 22.57
CA VAL A 73 6.46 2.54 22.76
C VAL A 73 5.46 3.21 21.83
N GLY A 74 5.28 2.70 20.62
CA GLY A 74 4.37 3.27 19.65
C GLY A 74 2.96 2.71 19.71
N GLU A 75 2.00 3.50 19.23
CA GLU A 75 0.59 3.16 19.13
C GLU A 75 0.14 3.04 17.66
N GLY A 76 -1.04 2.45 17.45
CA GLY A 76 -1.64 2.28 16.13
C GLY A 76 -1.34 0.93 15.48
N TRP A 77 -1.97 0.70 14.33
CA TRP A 77 -2.00 -0.64 13.71
C TRP A 77 -0.63 -1.15 13.27
N VAL A 78 0.28 -0.25 12.85
CA VAL A 78 1.64 -0.62 12.45
C VAL A 78 2.42 -1.15 13.65
N PHE A 79 2.37 -0.46 14.79
CA PHE A 79 3.03 -0.90 16.01
C PHE A 79 2.40 -2.17 16.58
N ALA A 80 1.07 -2.33 16.47
CA ALA A 80 0.41 -3.58 16.84
C ALA A 80 0.90 -4.77 15.99
N GLU A 81 1.04 -4.59 14.67
CA GLU A 81 1.56 -5.63 13.78
C GLU A 81 3.04 -5.95 14.08
N LEU A 82 3.87 -4.94 14.35
CA LEU A 82 5.27 -5.12 14.73
C LEU A 82 5.40 -5.84 16.09
N GLN A 83 4.57 -5.49 17.08
CA GLN A 83 4.54 -6.18 18.36
C GLN A 83 4.14 -7.65 18.20
N ALA A 84 3.14 -7.93 17.35
CA ALA A 84 2.73 -9.29 17.05
C ALA A 84 3.88 -10.09 16.40
N ALA A 85 4.57 -9.50 15.41
CA ALA A 85 5.73 -10.11 14.75
C ALA A 85 6.88 -10.42 15.73
N VAL A 86 7.19 -9.49 16.62
CA VAL A 86 8.23 -9.68 17.63
C VAL A 86 7.82 -10.76 18.64
N ALA A 87 6.53 -10.85 18.98
CA ALA A 87 6.02 -11.89 19.86
C ALA A 87 6.03 -13.27 19.20
N SER A 88 5.64 -13.37 17.92
CA SER A 88 5.64 -14.64 17.17
C SER A 88 7.05 -15.21 17.03
N ALA A 89 8.06 -14.36 16.80
CA ALA A 89 9.45 -14.82 16.71
C ALA A 89 9.88 -15.65 17.94
N ARG A 90 9.49 -15.21 19.15
CA ARG A 90 9.78 -15.95 20.39
C ARG A 90 9.05 -17.28 20.48
N VAL A 91 7.79 -17.34 20.01
CA VAL A 91 6.98 -18.56 20.05
C VAL A 91 7.53 -19.61 19.09
N PHE A 92 7.95 -19.19 17.89
CA PHE A 92 8.46 -20.08 16.85
C PHE A 92 9.97 -20.35 16.95
N GLY A 93 10.68 -19.70 17.87
CA GLY A 93 12.13 -19.86 18.03
C GLY A 93 12.95 -19.37 16.83
N ILE A 94 12.38 -18.44 16.04
CA ILE A 94 13.05 -17.85 14.88
C ILE A 94 13.61 -16.47 15.23
N SER A 95 14.51 -15.95 14.38
CA SER A 95 15.01 -14.58 14.57
C SER A 95 13.88 -13.55 14.41
N THR A 96 13.91 -12.49 15.22
CA THR A 96 12.94 -11.39 15.12
C THR A 96 12.94 -10.77 13.72
N TRP A 97 14.11 -10.68 13.09
CA TRP A 97 14.25 -10.18 11.72
C TRP A 97 13.52 -11.07 10.70
N ARG A 98 13.60 -12.41 10.85
CA ARG A 98 12.85 -13.34 10.00
C ARG A 98 11.34 -13.12 10.13
N SER A 99 10.83 -13.05 11.35
CA SER A 99 9.39 -12.84 11.57
C SER A 99 8.91 -11.47 11.05
N LEU A 100 9.76 -10.44 11.12
CA LEU A 100 9.52 -9.14 10.50
C LEU A 100 9.51 -9.24 8.96
N GLY A 101 10.43 -9.99 8.35
CA GLY A 101 10.44 -10.28 6.92
C GLY A 101 9.14 -10.93 6.44
N GLU A 102 8.64 -11.93 7.16
CA GLU A 102 7.35 -12.58 6.87
C GLU A 102 6.18 -11.58 6.89
N VAL A 103 6.19 -10.59 7.79
CA VAL A 103 5.19 -9.51 7.80
C VAL A 103 5.32 -8.63 6.56
N GLY A 104 6.55 -8.34 6.14
CA GLY A 104 6.85 -7.61 4.90
C GLY A 104 6.26 -8.31 3.67
N GLU A 105 6.45 -9.63 3.56
CA GLU A 105 5.88 -10.43 2.47
C GLU A 105 4.35 -10.43 2.50
N ARG A 106 3.73 -10.63 3.67
CA ARG A 106 2.26 -10.61 3.81
C ARG A 106 1.64 -9.27 3.41
N LEU A 107 2.29 -8.16 3.77
CA LEU A 107 1.77 -6.81 3.50
C LEU A 107 2.20 -6.26 2.13
N GLY A 108 3.15 -6.90 1.46
CA GLY A 108 3.77 -6.41 0.24
C GLY A 108 4.63 -5.16 0.48
N VAL A 109 5.38 -5.16 1.60
CA VAL A 109 6.35 -4.12 1.98
C VAL A 109 7.75 -4.70 1.80
N SER A 110 8.38 -4.43 0.66
CA SER A 110 9.68 -5.00 0.29
C SER A 110 10.82 -4.54 1.22
N GLU A 111 10.71 -3.35 1.80
CA GLU A 111 11.74 -2.79 2.70
C GLU A 111 11.96 -3.66 3.96
N LEU A 112 10.93 -4.38 4.42
CA LEU A 112 11.05 -5.33 5.53
C LEU A 112 11.76 -6.62 5.12
N ALA A 113 11.47 -7.13 3.92
CA ALA A 113 12.14 -8.30 3.38
C ALA A 113 13.63 -8.00 3.15
N ASP A 114 13.93 -6.83 2.56
CA ASP A 114 15.31 -6.39 2.36
C ASP A 114 16.08 -6.20 3.68
N LEU A 115 15.38 -5.72 4.73
CA LEU A 115 15.95 -5.57 6.06
C LEU A 115 16.23 -6.93 6.72
N GLU A 116 15.32 -7.89 6.59
CA GLU A 116 15.51 -9.26 7.05
C GLU A 116 16.73 -9.90 6.40
N THR A 117 16.86 -9.77 5.08
CA THR A 117 18.00 -10.32 4.35
C THR A 117 19.30 -9.65 4.78
N SER A 118 19.29 -8.32 4.93
CA SER A 118 20.49 -7.58 5.35
C SER A 118 20.92 -7.92 6.79
N MET A 119 19.95 -8.12 7.69
CA MET A 119 20.22 -8.41 9.10
C MET A 119 20.54 -9.89 9.35
N SER A 120 19.94 -10.82 8.61
CA SER A 120 20.31 -12.24 8.68
C SER A 120 21.76 -12.46 8.25
N LEU A 121 22.16 -11.86 7.14
CA LEU A 121 23.57 -11.84 6.69
C LEU A 121 24.50 -11.22 7.74
N ALA A 122 24.10 -10.11 8.37
CA ALA A 122 24.92 -9.43 9.35
C ALA A 122 25.00 -10.17 10.71
N GLN A 123 24.00 -10.98 11.05
CA GLN A 123 24.03 -11.86 12.22
C GLN A 123 24.93 -13.08 11.99
N ASP A 124 25.00 -13.58 10.75
CA ASP A 124 25.88 -14.69 10.38
C ASP A 124 27.37 -14.30 10.38
N GLU A 125 27.70 -13.00 10.27
CA GLU A 125 29.09 -12.51 10.18
C GLU A 125 29.69 -11.91 11.47
N GLY A 126 28.93 -11.82 12.57
CA GLY A 126 29.47 -11.43 13.88
C GLY A 126 30.35 -10.17 13.90
N GLY A 127 29.80 -8.97 13.61
CA GLY A 127 30.49 -7.73 14.03
C GLY A 127 30.27 -6.41 13.30
N ARG A 128 29.48 -6.30 12.21
CA ARG A 128 29.38 -5.04 11.43
C ARG A 128 27.96 -4.51 11.16
N VAL A 129 27.01 -4.85 12.03
CA VAL A 129 25.59 -4.44 11.93
C VAL A 129 25.40 -2.91 11.95
N ARG A 130 26.27 -2.16 12.63
CA ARG A 130 26.12 -0.71 12.83
C ARG A 130 26.39 0.12 11.57
N ASP A 131 27.41 -0.23 10.79
CA ASP A 131 27.80 0.54 9.60
C ASP A 131 26.81 0.36 8.44
N SER A 132 26.23 -0.84 8.32
CA SER A 132 25.18 -1.15 7.34
C SER A 132 23.88 -0.38 7.64
N LEU A 133 23.48 -0.29 8.91
CA LEU A 133 22.28 0.46 9.32
C LEU A 133 22.43 1.98 9.11
N VAL A 134 23.61 2.55 9.37
CA VAL A 134 23.88 3.97 9.12
C VAL A 134 23.84 4.28 7.62
N SER A 135 24.44 3.43 6.78
CA SER A 135 24.39 3.57 5.32
C SER A 135 22.95 3.52 4.78
N ARG A 136 22.14 2.56 5.24
CA ARG A 136 20.72 2.42 4.85
C ARG A 136 19.88 3.62 5.30
N ALA A 137 20.13 4.17 6.49
CA ALA A 137 19.42 5.33 7.03
C ALA A 137 19.68 6.60 6.21
N GLN A 138 20.91 6.78 5.72
CA GLN A 138 21.26 7.85 4.80
C GLN A 138 20.47 7.75 3.49
N THR A 139 20.45 6.56 2.87
CA THR A 139 19.73 6.32 1.61
C THR A 139 18.21 6.55 1.74
N MET A 140 17.62 6.19 2.88
CA MET A 140 16.19 6.44 3.15
C MET A 140 15.86 7.94 3.35
N ARG A 141 16.80 8.75 3.85
CA ARG A 141 16.61 10.21 3.98
C ARG A 141 16.64 10.91 2.62
N ASP A 142 17.56 10.50 1.75
CA ASP A 142 17.67 11.05 0.39
C ASP A 142 16.45 10.67 -0.46
N ALA A 143 15.94 9.44 -0.31
CA ALA A 143 14.71 9.00 -0.97
C ALA A 143 13.46 9.77 -0.50
N ARG A 144 13.38 10.19 0.77
CA ARG A 144 12.28 11.03 1.28
C ARG A 144 12.29 12.43 0.68
N ALA A 145 13.45 13.02 0.44
CA ALA A 145 13.56 14.33 -0.18
C ALA A 145 13.03 14.30 -1.63
N ALA A 146 13.31 13.24 -2.38
CA ALA A 146 12.78 13.04 -3.74
C ALA A 146 11.25 12.79 -3.76
N ASP A 147 10.72 12.09 -2.75
CA ASP A 147 9.30 11.74 -2.66
C ASP A 147 8.41 12.94 -2.26
N ILE A 148 8.96 13.95 -1.57
CA ILE A 148 8.28 15.23 -1.29
C ILE A 148 8.08 16.04 -2.59
N GLN A 149 9.05 16.02 -3.51
CA GLN A 149 8.94 16.67 -4.83
C GLN A 149 7.84 16.01 -5.69
N ALA A 150 7.70 14.68 -5.61
CA ALA A 150 6.71 13.91 -6.39
C ALA A 150 5.26 14.07 -5.88
N ARG A 151 5.05 14.47 -4.61
CA ARG A 151 3.72 14.68 -4.02
C ARG A 151 3.06 15.96 -4.52
N ALA A 152 3.84 17.00 -4.84
CA ALA A 152 3.32 18.23 -5.44
C ALA A 152 2.71 18.00 -6.85
N SER A 153 3.12 16.94 -7.55
CA SER A 153 2.59 16.60 -8.88
C SER A 153 1.36 15.67 -8.84
N ARG A 154 1.06 15.02 -7.71
CA ARG A 154 -0.01 14.01 -7.62
C ARG A 154 -1.40 14.57 -7.28
N ASP A 155 -1.48 15.78 -6.73
CA ASP A 155 -2.77 16.40 -6.38
C ASP A 155 -3.57 16.84 -7.63
N THR A 156 -2.92 16.95 -8.80
CA THR A 156 -3.59 17.34 -10.06
C THR A 156 -4.23 16.15 -10.79
N ASP A 157 -3.79 14.90 -10.55
CA ASP A 157 -4.25 13.72 -11.30
C ASP A 157 -5.60 13.17 -10.80
N ALA A 158 -5.90 13.32 -9.51
CA ALA A 158 -7.14 12.82 -8.92
C ALA A 158 -8.38 13.60 -9.37
N MET A 159 -8.24 14.92 -9.60
CA MET A 159 -9.34 15.76 -10.10
C MET A 159 -9.70 15.44 -11.56
N ARG A 160 -8.70 15.17 -12.41
CA ARG A 160 -8.92 14.90 -13.84
C ARG A 160 -9.63 13.57 -14.08
N ASN A 161 -9.31 12.54 -13.30
CA ASN A 161 -9.87 11.20 -13.51
C ASN A 161 -11.33 11.06 -13.03
N THR A 162 -11.72 11.75 -11.95
CA THR A 162 -13.12 11.80 -11.50
C THR A 162 -14.01 12.50 -12.54
N LEU A 163 -13.50 13.54 -13.21
CA LEU A 163 -14.21 14.24 -14.28
C LEU A 163 -14.48 13.35 -15.51
N VAL A 164 -13.54 12.46 -15.86
CA VAL A 164 -13.68 11.55 -17.02
C VAL A 164 -14.74 10.47 -16.76
N LEU A 165 -14.86 9.99 -15.52
CA LEU A 165 -15.91 9.02 -15.17
C LEU A 165 -17.31 9.67 -15.21
N MET A 166 -17.44 10.90 -14.71
CA MET A 166 -18.68 11.67 -14.80
C MET A 166 -19.05 12.02 -16.24
N SER A 167 -18.08 12.38 -17.09
CA SER A 167 -18.35 12.72 -18.49
C SER A 167 -18.77 11.51 -19.32
N LEU A 168 -18.21 10.33 -19.06
CA LEU A 168 -18.62 9.08 -19.73
C LEU A 168 -20.06 8.68 -19.34
N LEU A 169 -20.42 8.79 -18.07
CA LEU A 169 -21.80 8.54 -17.60
C LEU A 169 -22.79 9.54 -18.20
N ALA A 170 -22.44 10.83 -18.23
CA ALA A 170 -23.28 11.87 -18.82
C ALA A 170 -23.45 11.68 -20.34
N ALA A 171 -22.37 11.36 -21.07
CA ALA A 171 -22.43 11.10 -22.50
C ALA A 171 -23.32 9.88 -22.82
N ALA A 172 -23.18 8.80 -22.04
CA ALA A 172 -24.02 7.61 -22.20
C ALA A 172 -25.51 7.92 -21.98
N TYR A 173 -25.84 8.73 -20.97
CA TYR A 173 -27.22 9.17 -20.67
C TYR A 173 -27.80 10.06 -21.79
N VAL A 174 -27.03 11.03 -22.29
CA VAL A 174 -27.49 11.94 -23.35
C VAL A 174 -27.72 11.19 -24.67
N ILE A 175 -26.86 10.24 -25.01
CA ILE A 175 -26.99 9.43 -26.23
C ILE A 175 -28.25 8.56 -26.16
N THR A 176 -28.53 7.93 -25.02
CA THR A 176 -29.73 7.12 -24.84
C THR A 176 -31.01 7.96 -24.90
N ALA A 177 -31.04 9.12 -24.24
CA ALA A 177 -32.19 10.02 -24.27
C ALA A 177 -32.49 10.57 -25.68
N ARG A 178 -31.44 10.95 -26.41
CA ARG A 178 -31.58 11.53 -27.77
C ARG A 178 -32.04 10.50 -28.81
N LEU A 179 -31.60 9.25 -28.70
CA LEU A 179 -32.02 8.16 -29.58
C LEU A 179 -33.48 7.74 -29.32
N LEU A 180 -33.91 7.75 -28.05
CA LEU A 180 -35.30 7.49 -27.70
C LEU A 180 -36.23 8.55 -28.31
N PHE A 181 -35.82 9.82 -28.25
CA PHE A 181 -36.59 10.93 -28.82
C PHE A 181 -36.68 10.89 -30.35
N LEU A 182 -35.59 10.49 -31.03
CA LEU A 182 -35.53 10.39 -32.50
C LEU A 182 -36.30 9.18 -33.06
N PHE A 183 -36.60 8.19 -32.22
CA PHE A 183 -37.45 7.05 -32.58
C PHE A 183 -38.94 7.31 -32.28
N THR A 184 -39.24 8.28 -31.41
CA THR A 184 -40.60 8.69 -31.05
C THR A 184 -41.13 9.89 -31.85
N ALA A 185 -40.26 10.56 -32.62
CA ALA A 185 -40.61 11.65 -33.54
C ALA A 185 -40.65 11.14 -34.98
#